data_AF-A0A9P7EJH0-F1
#
_entry.id   AF-A0A9P7EJH0-F1
#
_cell.length_a   1.000
_cell.length_b   1.000
_cell.length_c   1.000
_cell.angle_alpha   90.00
_cell.angle_beta   90.00
_cell.angle_gamma   90.00
#
_symmetry.space_group_name_H-M   'P 1'
#
loop_
_entity.id
_entity.type
_entity.pdbx_description
1 polymer ?
#
loop_
_entity_poly.entity_id
_entity_poly.type
_entity_poly.pdbx_seq_one_letter_code
_entity_poly.pdbx_strand_id
1 'polypeptide(L)'
;MKNCSLFTFNVKLDVCVYANGTSHGCDISKSEVIIEFKWTDGHDAFSKNPAVNKPIVSQTDNGFNTLGQITSYTVTQLGAQYRTHAFSVFIIHNRAHIIRWDREGAIIMNSFDYCHEPHLADFFHCFT
;
A
#
# COMPACT_ATOMS: atom_id res chain seq x y z
N MET A 1 -5.66 -3.42 -28.43
CA MET A 1 -6.16 -3.65 -27.06
C MET A 1 -5.29 -4.74 -26.45
N LYS A 2 -4.35 -4.39 -25.55
CA LYS A 2 -3.48 -5.40 -24.92
C LYS A 2 -4.31 -6.20 -23.93
N ASN A 3 -4.25 -7.52 -24.01
CA ASN A 3 -5.01 -8.44 -23.17
C ASN A 3 -4.55 -8.26 -21.70
N CYS A 4 -5.43 -7.79 -20.83
CA CYS A 4 -5.14 -7.56 -19.40
C CYS A 4 -5.11 -8.86 -18.57
N SER A 5 -5.17 -10.04 -19.20
CA SER A 5 -5.12 -11.34 -18.52
C SER A 5 -3.71 -11.74 -18.03
N LEU A 6 -2.72 -10.84 -18.11
CA LEU A 6 -1.33 -11.06 -17.68
C LEU A 6 -0.94 -10.14 -16.50
N PHE A 7 -1.89 -9.78 -15.63
CA PHE A 7 -1.52 -9.32 -14.28
C PHE A 7 -1.12 -10.55 -13.45
N THR A 8 0.18 -10.81 -13.36
CA THR A 8 0.77 -11.99 -12.69
C THR A 8 0.71 -11.91 -11.16
N PHE A 9 0.23 -10.81 -10.58
CA PHE A 9 0.12 -10.67 -9.13
C PHE A 9 -1.21 -11.24 -8.65
N ASN A 10 -1.13 -12.36 -7.92
CA ASN A 10 -2.26 -12.84 -7.14
C ASN A 10 -2.55 -11.81 -6.04
N VAL A 11 -3.77 -11.24 -6.02
CA VAL A 11 -4.20 -10.29 -5.00
C VAL A 11 -4.43 -11.05 -3.70
N LYS A 12 -3.36 -11.13 -2.90
CA LYS A 12 -3.34 -11.76 -1.58
C LYS A 12 -2.90 -10.72 -0.57
N LEU A 13 -3.85 -9.87 -0.21
CA LEU A 13 -3.65 -8.88 0.85
C LEU A 13 -3.40 -9.59 2.18
N ASP A 14 -2.54 -9.01 3.02
CA ASP A 14 -2.38 -9.48 4.39
C ASP A 14 -3.58 -9.05 5.25
N VAL A 15 -3.97 -7.77 5.20
CA VAL A 15 -5.14 -7.23 5.91
C VAL A 15 -5.85 -6.18 5.04
N CYS A 16 -7.18 -6.13 5.11
CA CYS A 16 -7.99 -5.11 4.46
C CYS A 16 -9.16 -4.65 5.34
N VAL A 17 -9.55 -3.40 5.17
CA VAL A 17 -10.70 -2.79 5.86
C VAL A 17 -11.85 -2.64 4.87
N TYR A 18 -13.08 -2.91 5.30
CA TYR A 18 -14.30 -2.78 4.50
C TYR A 18 -15.19 -1.68 5.10
N ALA A 19 -15.84 -0.86 4.25
CA ALA A 19 -16.72 0.21 4.72
C ALA A 19 -18.00 -0.33 5.37
N ASN A 20 -18.59 -1.39 4.82
CA ASN A 20 -19.85 -1.97 5.29
C ASN A 20 -19.95 -3.46 4.92
N GLY A 21 -20.47 -4.27 5.85
CA GLY A 21 -20.79 -5.68 5.63
C GLY A 21 -19.62 -6.65 5.78
N THR A 22 -19.91 -7.95 5.63
CA THR A 22 -18.91 -9.03 5.60
C THR A 22 -18.64 -9.42 4.15
N SER A 23 -17.37 -9.60 3.78
CA SER A 23 -16.99 -10.26 2.52
C SER A 23 -16.67 -11.73 2.78
N HIS A 24 -17.08 -12.61 1.87
CA HIS A 24 -16.54 -13.97 1.84
C HIS A 24 -15.19 -13.93 1.12
N GLY A 25 -14.10 -13.98 1.89
CA GLY A 25 -12.74 -13.85 1.37
C GLY A 25 -12.34 -12.40 1.05
N CYS A 26 -11.24 -12.24 0.31
CA CYS A 26 -10.71 -10.94 -0.08
C CYS A 26 -11.46 -10.38 -1.30
N ASP A 27 -12.44 -9.51 -1.05
CA ASP A 27 -13.13 -8.76 -2.10
C ASP A 27 -12.51 -7.37 -2.28
N ILE A 28 -11.56 -7.23 -3.19
CA ILE A 28 -10.87 -5.96 -3.45
C ILE A 28 -11.82 -4.85 -3.92
N SER A 29 -12.95 -5.21 -4.53
CA SER A 29 -13.94 -4.25 -5.01
C SER A 29 -14.69 -3.53 -3.88
N LYS A 30 -14.63 -4.06 -2.66
CA LYS A 30 -15.24 -3.46 -1.46
C LYS A 30 -14.22 -2.99 -0.43
N SER A 31 -12.93 -3.21 -0.68
CA SER A 31 -11.87 -2.81 0.23
C SER A 31 -11.73 -1.29 0.26
N GLU A 32 -11.57 -0.73 1.45
CA GLU A 32 -11.37 0.70 1.69
C GLU A 32 -9.89 1.04 1.81
N VAL A 33 -9.22 0.32 2.71
CA VAL A 33 -7.80 0.45 3.00
C VAL A 33 -7.15 -0.92 2.89
N ILE A 34 -6.03 -0.94 2.18
CA ILE A 34 -5.17 -2.12 2.05
C ILE A 34 -4.02 -1.98 3.03
N ILE A 35 -3.72 -3.03 3.79
CA ILE A 35 -2.61 -3.06 4.73
C ILE A 35 -1.70 -4.25 4.38
N GLU A 36 -0.45 -3.96 4.05
CA GLU A 36 0.57 -4.95 3.69
C GLU A 36 1.68 -4.99 4.74
N PHE A 37 2.13 -6.20 5.11
CA PHE A 37 3.19 -6.39 6.10
C PHE A 37 4.44 -7.00 5.48
N LYS A 38 5.60 -6.50 5.92
CA LYS A 38 6.90 -7.13 5.68
C LYS A 38 7.70 -7.18 6.98
N TRP A 39 8.47 -8.26 7.14
CA TRP A 39 9.22 -8.51 8.38
C TRP A 39 10.68 -8.10 8.29
N THR A 40 11.23 -7.97 7.07
CA THR A 40 12.64 -7.63 6.86
C THR A 40 12.78 -6.35 6.06
N ASP A 41 13.80 -5.57 6.43
CA ASP A 41 14.10 -4.29 5.78
C ASP A 41 14.46 -4.42 4.29
N GLY A 42 14.88 -5.61 3.85
CA GLY A 42 15.14 -5.87 2.43
C GLY A 42 13.89 -5.77 1.55
N HIS A 43 12.69 -5.91 2.14
CA HIS A 43 11.42 -5.73 1.45
C HIS A 43 10.89 -4.29 1.53
N ASP A 44 11.63 -3.37 2.15
CA ASP A 44 11.23 -1.97 2.15
C ASP A 44 11.20 -1.44 0.72
N ALA A 45 10.01 -1.07 0.25
CA ALA A 45 9.78 -0.52 -1.08
C ALA A 45 10.34 0.91 -1.22
N PHE A 46 10.59 1.58 -0.10
CA PHE A 46 11.01 2.97 -0.06
C PHE A 46 12.40 3.13 0.56
N SER A 47 13.06 4.21 0.20
CA SER A 47 14.34 4.58 0.80
C SER A 47 14.10 5.09 2.21
N LYS A 48 14.85 4.55 3.19
CA LYS A 48 14.77 4.96 4.60
C LYS A 48 15.09 6.45 4.83
N ASN A 49 15.86 7.05 3.93
CA ASN A 49 16.29 8.45 4.00
C ASN A 49 16.24 9.08 2.61
N PRO A 50 15.06 9.55 2.16
CA PRO A 50 14.94 10.27 0.91
C PRO A 50 15.61 11.64 1.08
N ALA A 51 16.86 11.75 0.60
CA ALA A 51 17.55 13.03 0.48
C ALA A 51 17.34 13.61 -0.92
N VAL A 52 17.56 14.93 -1.07
CA VAL A 52 17.60 15.57 -2.39
C VAL A 52 18.62 14.83 -3.27
N ASN A 53 18.20 14.39 -4.46
CA ASN A 53 18.95 13.57 -5.41
C ASN A 53 19.15 12.09 -5.04
N LYS A 54 18.41 11.53 -4.06
CA LYS A 54 18.36 10.08 -3.85
C LYS A 54 17.05 9.49 -4.36
N PRO A 55 17.06 8.23 -4.85
CA PRO A 55 15.84 7.53 -5.21
C PRO A 55 14.89 7.43 -4.01
N ILE A 56 13.62 7.74 -4.23
CA ILE A 56 12.54 7.52 -3.26
C ILE A 56 12.26 6.02 -3.14
N VAL A 57 12.31 5.31 -4.27
CA VAL A 57 12.07 3.86 -4.37
C VAL A 57 13.35 3.08 -4.06
N SER A 58 13.18 2.00 -3.31
CA SER A 58 14.24 1.03 -3.00
C SER A 58 14.85 0.45 -4.27
N GLN A 59 16.17 0.33 -4.28
CA GLN A 59 16.95 -0.21 -5.41
C GLN A 59 17.27 -1.70 -5.22
N THR A 60 16.68 -2.36 -4.23
CA THR A 60 16.83 -3.80 -4.00
C THR A 60 15.76 -4.55 -4.79
N ASP A 61 16.08 -5.75 -5.27
CA ASP A 61 15.11 -6.59 -6.00
C ASP A 61 13.85 -6.87 -5.14
N ASN A 62 14.05 -7.12 -3.85
CA ASN A 62 12.97 -7.38 -2.89
C ASN A 62 12.09 -6.14 -2.63
N GLY A 63 12.70 -4.96 -2.52
CA GLY A 63 11.97 -3.69 -2.41
C GLY A 63 11.18 -3.38 -3.68
N PHE A 64 11.78 -3.60 -4.86
CA PHE A 64 11.11 -3.40 -6.15
C PHE A 64 9.94 -4.37 -6.36
N ASN A 65 10.11 -5.63 -5.99
CA ASN A 65 9.03 -6.63 -6.00
C ASN A 65 7.89 -6.23 -5.05
N THR A 66 8.22 -5.71 -3.86
CA THR A 66 7.22 -5.24 -2.90
C THR A 66 6.47 -4.02 -3.43
N LEU A 67 7.17 -3.08 -4.08
CA LEU A 67 6.54 -1.94 -4.74
C LEU A 67 5.55 -2.41 -5.83
N GLY A 68 5.96 -3.37 -6.68
CA GLY A 68 5.09 -3.96 -7.69
C GLY A 68 3.85 -4.61 -7.08
N GLN A 69 4.02 -5.33 -5.96
CA GLN A 69 2.93 -5.97 -5.23
C GLN A 69 1.91 -4.94 -4.70
N ILE A 70 2.34 -3.96 -3.89
CA ILE A 70 1.42 -2.94 -3.32
C ILE A 70 0.77 -2.06 -4.40
N THR A 71 1.49 -1.80 -5.50
CA THR A 71 0.94 -1.10 -6.66
C THR A 71 -0.13 -1.94 -7.33
N SER A 72 0.10 -3.24 -7.53
CA SER A 72 -0.87 -4.14 -8.17
C SER A 72 -2.20 -4.21 -7.40
N TYR A 73 -2.13 -4.19 -6.06
CA TYR A 73 -3.30 -4.22 -5.20
C TYR A 73 -4.11 -2.94 -5.34
N THR A 74 -3.44 -1.79 -5.30
CA THR A 74 -4.08 -0.49 -5.43
C THR A 74 -4.67 -0.26 -6.83
N VAL A 75 -3.94 -0.64 -7.90
CA VAL A 75 -4.45 -0.59 -9.28
C VAL A 75 -5.69 -1.46 -9.42
N THR A 76 -5.71 -2.63 -8.79
CA THR A 76 -6.89 -3.51 -8.80
C THR A 76 -8.07 -2.85 -8.07
N GLN A 77 -7.84 -2.22 -6.91
CA GLN A 77 -8.87 -1.49 -6.18
C GLN A 77 -9.43 -0.30 -6.99
N LEU A 78 -8.55 0.55 -7.54
CA LEU A 78 -8.92 1.71 -8.37
C LEU A 78 -9.56 1.32 -9.71
N GLY A 79 -9.30 0.11 -10.20
CA GLY A 79 -9.95 -0.46 -11.37
C GLY A 79 -11.34 -1.02 -11.08
N ALA A 80 -11.54 -1.56 -9.87
CA ALA A 80 -12.81 -2.14 -9.43
C ALA A 80 -13.78 -1.08 -8.85
N GLN A 81 -13.26 0.03 -8.34
CA GLN A 81 -14.02 1.09 -7.68
C GLN A 81 -13.93 2.41 -8.48
N TYR A 82 -15.03 3.15 -8.56
CA TYR A 82 -15.06 4.48 -9.18
C TYR A 82 -14.46 5.57 -8.27
N ARG A 83 -13.24 5.36 -7.78
CA ARG A 83 -12.53 6.29 -6.89
C ARG A 83 -11.47 7.07 -7.65
N THR A 84 -11.27 8.32 -7.22
CA THR A 84 -10.18 9.18 -7.72
C THR A 84 -8.84 8.86 -7.06
N HIS A 85 -8.88 8.29 -5.85
CA HIS A 85 -7.72 7.96 -5.04
C HIS A 85 -8.01 6.76 -4.13
N ALA A 86 -6.95 6.12 -3.65
CA ALA A 86 -7.01 5.04 -2.68
C ALA A 86 -5.93 5.24 -1.61
N PHE A 87 -6.17 4.73 -0.41
CA PHE A 87 -5.19 4.72 0.67
C PHE A 87 -4.72 3.30 0.96
N SER A 88 -3.43 3.17 1.24
CA SER A 88 -2.87 1.92 1.76
C SER A 88 -1.90 2.22 2.90
N VAL A 89 -1.76 1.26 3.80
CA VAL A 89 -0.74 1.24 4.84
C VAL A 89 0.26 0.15 4.51
N PHE A 90 1.54 0.50 4.57
CA PHE A 90 2.63 -0.45 4.37
C PHE A 90 3.48 -0.51 5.63
N ILE A 91 3.53 -1.68 6.28
CA ILE A 91 4.18 -1.88 7.57
C ILE A 91 5.43 -2.75 7.37
N ILE A 92 6.56 -2.26 7.87
CA ILE A 92 7.81 -3.00 7.91
C ILE A 92 8.34 -2.99 9.33
N HIS A 93 8.36 -4.15 9.97
CA HIS A 93 8.77 -4.27 11.37
C HIS A 93 7.97 -3.32 12.28
N ASN A 94 8.61 -2.30 12.88
CA ASN A 94 7.98 -1.27 13.72
C ASN A 94 7.69 0.04 12.97
N ARG A 95 7.91 0.08 11.65
CA ARG A 95 7.75 1.29 10.83
C ARG A 95 6.53 1.17 9.94
N ALA A 96 5.82 2.28 9.75
CA ALA A 96 4.68 2.35 8.84
C ALA A 96 4.85 3.48 7.82
N HIS A 97 4.34 3.23 6.62
CA HIS A 97 4.08 4.24 5.60
C HIS A 97 2.58 4.34 5.37
N ILE A 98 2.05 5.55 5.39
CA ILE A 98 0.73 5.85 4.86
C ILE A 98 0.92 6.33 3.43
N ILE A 99 0.19 5.72 2.49
CA ILE A 99 0.34 6.00 1.06
C ILE A 99 -1.02 6.41 0.50
N ARG A 100 -1.04 7.55 -0.19
CA ARG A 100 -2.17 7.99 -1.02
C ARG A 100 -1.84 7.75 -2.49
N TRP A 101 -2.64 6.93 -3.14
CA TRP A 101 -2.53 6.61 -4.56
C TRP A 101 -3.57 7.38 -5.36
N ASP A 102 -3.21 7.80 -6.56
CA ASP A 102 -4.12 8.22 -7.62
C ASP A 102 -3.68 7.62 -8.96
N ARG A 103 -4.32 8.01 -10.06
CA ARG A 103 -4.00 7.46 -11.39
C ARG A 103 -2.66 7.93 -11.94
N GLU A 104 -2.12 9.02 -11.40
CA GLU A 104 -0.86 9.62 -11.86
C GLU A 104 0.33 9.17 -11.00
N GLY A 105 0.08 8.69 -9.78
CA GLY A 105 1.13 8.12 -8.94
C GLY A 105 0.74 7.92 -7.49
N ALA A 106 1.72 8.13 -6.60
CA ALA A 106 1.57 7.96 -5.18
C ALA A 106 2.29 9.06 -4.39
N ILE A 107 1.64 9.53 -3.33
CA ILE A 107 2.24 10.36 -2.29
C ILE A 107 2.47 9.46 -1.09
N ILE A 108 3.73 9.38 -0.66
CA ILE A 108 4.15 8.50 0.44
C ILE A 108 4.56 9.37 1.61
N MET A 109 3.97 9.11 2.78
CA MET A 109 4.45 9.68 4.02
C MET A 109 5.80 9.04 4.41
N ASN A 110 6.73 9.85 4.92
CA ASN A 110 7.98 9.33 5.49
C ASN A 110 7.68 8.23 6.52
N SER A 111 8.55 7.21 6.61
CA SER A 111 8.36 6.15 7.59
C SER A 111 8.36 6.73 9.00
N PHE A 112 7.42 6.29 9.83
CA PHE A 112 7.34 6.65 11.24
C PHE A 112 7.23 5.38 12.11
N ASP A 113 7.64 5.46 13.37
CA ASP A 113 7.54 4.34 14.30
C ASP A 113 6.12 4.29 14.89
N TYR A 114 5.29 3.38 14.38
CA TYR A 114 3.87 3.31 14.77
C TYR A 114 3.64 2.77 16.19
N CYS A 115 4.68 2.26 16.86
CA CYS A 115 4.62 1.87 18.27
C CYS A 115 4.79 3.07 19.20
N HIS A 116 5.41 4.16 18.72
CA HIS A 116 5.73 5.35 19.51
C HIS A 116 5.01 6.61 19.05
N GLU A 117 4.55 6.65 17.79
CA GLU A 117 3.90 7.81 17.18
C GLU A 117 2.40 7.52 16.90
N PRO A 118 1.50 8.48 17.15
CA PRO A 118 0.05 8.25 17.03
C PRO A 118 -0.46 8.25 15.58
N HIS A 119 0.40 8.59 14.60
CA HIS A 119 -0.01 8.89 13.23
C HIS A 119 -0.85 7.80 12.55
N LEU A 120 -0.56 6.52 12.82
CA LEU A 120 -1.36 5.42 12.27
C LEU A 120 -2.75 5.34 12.91
N ALA A 121 -2.83 5.54 14.22
CA ALA A 121 -4.10 5.55 14.94
C ALA A 121 -4.94 6.77 14.54
N ASP A 122 -4.33 7.95 14.46
CA ASP A 122 -4.96 9.20 14.01
C ASP A 122 -5.49 9.07 12.59
N PHE A 123 -4.72 8.43 11.70
CA PHE A 123 -5.16 8.16 10.33
C PHE A 123 -6.45 7.33 10.33
N PHE A 124 -6.50 6.21 11.04
CA PHE A 124 -7.70 5.38 11.07
C PHE A 124 -8.87 6.07 11.77
N HIS A 125 -8.61 6.85 12.82
CA HIS A 125 -9.65 7.61 13.51
C HIS A 125 -10.34 8.66 12.62
N CYS A 126 -9.55 9.36 11.79
CA CYS A 126 -10.07 10.37 10.87
C CYS A 126 -10.59 9.78 9.55
N PHE A 127 -10.24 8.54 9.23
CA PHE A 127 -10.65 7.87 7.99
C PHE A 127 -12.04 7.25 8.08
N THR A 128 -12.46 6.81 9.26
CA THR A 128 -13.81 6.26 9.55
C THR A 128 -14.80 7.34 9.95
#